data_AF-A0A094KTC0-F1
#
_entry.id   AF-A0A094KTC0-F1
#
_cell.length_a   1.000
_cell.length_b   1.000
_cell.length_c   1.000
_cell.angle_alpha   90.00
_cell.angle_beta   90.00
_cell.angle_gamma   90.00
#
_symmetry.space_group_name_H-M   'P 1'
#
loop_
_entity.id
_entity.type
_entity.pdbx_description
1 polymer ?
#
loop_
_entity_poly.entity_id
_entity_poly.type
_entity_poly.pdbx_seq_one_letter_code
_entity_poly.pdbx_strand_id
1 'polypeptide(L)' 'FLQVPFSNCSRDCLPGTRKGIIEGEPTCCFECVDCPDGEYSDET' A
#
# COMPACT_ATOMS: atom_id res chain seq x y z
N PHE A 1 -17.51 17.66 -13.07
CA PHE A 1 -16.16 17.56 -12.48
C PHE A 1 -15.42 16.43 -13.17
N LEU A 2 -14.27 16.70 -13.81
CA LEU A 2 -13.42 15.65 -14.38
C LEU A 2 -12.45 15.21 -13.29
N GLN A 3 -12.70 14.03 -12.70
CA GLN A 3 -11.78 13.41 -11.74
C GLN A 3 -10.62 12.78 -12.52
N VAL A 4 -9.38 13.02 -12.08
CA VAL A 4 -8.21 12.36 -12.65
C VAL A 4 -8.30 10.85 -12.34
N PRO A 5 -8.13 9.97 -13.34
CA PRO A 5 -8.23 8.54 -13.11
C PRO A 5 -7.05 8.03 -12.28
N PHE A 6 -7.33 7.04 -11.45
CA PHE A 6 -6.31 6.30 -10.74
C PHE A 6 -5.57 5.37 -11.71
N SER A 7 -4.24 5.44 -11.74
CA SER A 7 -3.39 4.68 -12.68
C SER A 7 -2.20 4.01 -11.99
N ASN A 8 -2.31 3.71 -10.70
CA ASN A 8 -1.29 2.93 -9.98
C ASN A 8 -1.74 1.48 -9.81
N CYS A 9 -0.77 0.59 -9.64
CA CYS A 9 -1.00 -0.85 -9.51
C CYS A 9 -1.73 -1.19 -8.20
N SER A 10 -1.28 -0.55 -7.11
CA SER A 10 -1.81 -0.73 -5.77
C SER A 10 -2.26 0.61 -5.21
N ARG A 11 -3.35 0.59 -4.42
CA ARG A 11 -3.79 1.75 -3.65
C ARG A 11 -2.83 1.99 -2.48
N ASP A 12 -2.79 3.22 -2.00
CA ASP A 12 -2.00 3.57 -0.82
C ASP A 12 -2.48 2.80 0.42
N CYS A 13 -1.54 2.44 1.29
CA CYS A 13 -1.80 1.61 2.46
C CYS A 13 -2.29 2.47 3.61
N LEU A 14 -3.35 2.04 4.28
CA LEU A 14 -3.89 2.81 5.40
C LEU A 14 -2.99 2.71 6.65
N PRO A 15 -3.10 3.68 7.58
CA PRO A 15 -2.45 3.57 8.88
C PRO A 15 -2.77 2.24 9.57
N GLY A 16 -1.76 1.65 10.20
CA GLY A 16 -1.80 0.28 10.74
C GLY A 16 -1.42 -0.82 9.75
N THR A 17 -1.15 -0.48 8.49
CA THR A 17 -0.63 -1.41 7.47
C THR A 17 0.69 -0.92 6.87
N ARG A 18 1.49 -1.86 6.37
CA ARG A 18 2.77 -1.63 5.69
C ARG A 18 2.77 -2.23 4.29
N LYS A 19 3.61 -1.68 3.40
CA LYS A 19 3.78 -2.20 2.04
C LYS A 19 4.56 -3.52 2.05
N GLY A 20 3.92 -4.58 1.60
CA GLY A 20 4.49 -5.91 1.35
C GLY A 20 4.92 -6.07 -0.10
N ILE A 21 6.03 -6.79 -0.32
CA ILE A 21 6.55 -7.08 -1.66
C ILE A 21 5.75 -8.26 -2.23
N ILE A 22 5.26 -8.11 -3.46
CA ILE A 22 4.63 -9.19 -4.21
C ILE A 22 5.68 -9.83 -5.11
N GLU A 23 6.06 -11.08 -4.84
CA GLU A 23 7.02 -11.82 -5.65
C GLU A 23 6.54 -11.96 -7.10
N GLY A 24 7.39 -11.55 -8.05
CA GLY A 24 7.08 -11.59 -9.48
C GLY A 24 6.42 -10.34 -10.06
N GLU A 25 6.00 -9.38 -9.22
CA GLU A 25 5.46 -8.09 -9.66
C GLU A 25 6.53 -6.97 -9.65
N PRO A 26 6.33 -5.87 -10.42
CA PRO A 26 7.20 -4.70 -10.34
C PRO A 26 7.15 -4.02 -8.97
N THR A 27 8.18 -3.25 -8.63
CA THR A 27 8.33 -2.59 -7.32
C THR A 27 7.24 -1.57 -6.97
N CYS A 28 6.48 -1.08 -7.95
CA CYS A 28 5.35 -0.17 -7.72
C CYS A 28 4.05 -0.91 -7.33
N CYS A 29 4.02 -2.23 -7.46
CA CYS A 29 2.93 -3.09 -7.02
C CYS A 29 3.28 -3.67 -5.65
N PHE A 30 2.39 -3.45 -4.70
CA PHE A 30 2.54 -3.90 -3.32
C PHE A 30 1.20 -4.33 -2.73
N GLU A 31 1.25 -5.18 -1.71
CA GLU A 31 0.08 -5.50 -0.88
C GLU A 31 0.17 -4.76 0.45
N CYS A 32 -0.97 -4.42 1.05
CA CYS A 32 -0.98 -3.83 2.38
C CYS A 32 -1.11 -4.94 3.41
N VAL A 33 -0.07 -5.13 4.21
CA VAL A 33 0.02 -6.14 5.26
C VAL A 33 -0.13 -5.47 6.61
N ASP A 34 -0.89 -6.06 7.51
CA ASP A 34 -1.03 -5.53 8.87
C ASP A 34 0.32 -5.42 9.58
N CYS A 35 0.50 -4.33 10.32
CA CYS A 35 1.62 -4.21 11.23
C CYS A 35 1.56 -5.34 12.27
N PRO A 36 2.70 -5.98 12.58
CA PRO A 36 2.75 -6.96 13.66
C PRO A 36 2.47 -6.29 15.01
N ASP A 37 2.08 -7.09 16.00
CA ASP A 37 1.78 -6.61 17.35
C ASP A 37 2.96 -5.81 17.93
N GLY A 38 2.70 -4.55 18.31
CA GLY A 38 3.70 -3.64 18.86
C GLY A 38 4.40 -2.74 17.85
N GLU A 39 4.11 -2.90 16.55
CA GLU A 39 4.52 -1.95 15.51
C GLU A 39 3.36 -1.05 15.08
N TYR A 40 3.68 0.15 14.58
CA TYR A 40 2.69 1.12 14.12
C TYR A 40 3.11 1.73 12.78
N SER A 41 2.12 2.09 11.97
CA SER A 41 2.28 2.82 10.71
C SER A 41 1.31 3.99 10.75
N ASP A 42 1.83 5.21 10.94
CA ASP A 42 1.03 6.41 11.17
C ASP A 42 0.72 7.18 9.88
N GLU A 43 1.46 6.91 8.82
CA GLU A 43 1.38 7.58 7.52
C GLU A 43 0.98 6.58 6.41
N THR A 44 0.61 7.10 5.24
CA THR A 44 -0.03 6.37 4.11
C THR A 44 0.94 6.22 2.94
#